data_AF-A0A0K2TSN4-F1
#
_entry.id   AF-A0A0K2TSN4-F1
#
_cell.length_a   1.000
_cell.length_b   1.000
_cell.length_c   1.000
_cell.angle_alpha   90.00
_cell.angle_beta   90.00
_cell.angle_gamma   90.00
#
_symmetry.space_group_name_H-M   'P 1'
#
loop_
_entity.id
_entity.type
_entity.pdbx_description
1 polymer ?
#
loop_
_entity_poly.entity_id
_entity_poly.type
_entity_poly.pdbx_seq_one_letter_code
_entity_poly.pdbx_strand_id
1 'polypeptide(L)'
;FQQCDTELELRSVQFTSLRYTDRKHRIDFKILKDDPNLGPHKKLAPGVKYGGRVGENVEYRRIIHYPEKYTIKKLDITKLGGRDPETGRKVVEGIGGGSKQKARWIHPHRFPKEEESLSDEDVFLEKVISVCYNPLSDAQIALTAYGKKMRWILAVEGLSVGTILKSTHIIPKIPIQTSPGNSHPIGALPFGTEIC
;
A
#
# COMPACT_ATOMS: atom_id res chain seq x y z
N PHE A 1 3.33 -16.21 -94.65
CA PHE A 1 2.60 -16.60 -93.43
C PHE A 1 3.63 -16.74 -92.32
N GLN A 2 3.68 -15.97 -91.23
CA GLN A 2 2.92 -14.84 -90.73
C GLN A 2 3.85 -14.23 -89.65
N GLN A 3 4.14 -12.92 -89.72
CA GLN A 3 4.74 -12.21 -88.58
C GLN A 3 3.67 -12.14 -87.48
N CYS A 4 4.01 -12.60 -86.27
CA CYS A 4 3.20 -12.39 -85.08
C CYS A 4 3.86 -11.29 -84.25
N ASP A 5 3.40 -10.06 -84.48
CA ASP A 5 3.62 -8.95 -83.58
C ASP A 5 2.72 -9.13 -82.35
N THR A 6 3.30 -9.28 -81.17
CA THR A 6 2.54 -9.20 -79.90
C THR A 6 2.94 -7.93 -79.18
N GLU A 7 2.29 -6.83 -79.55
CA GLU A 7 2.27 -5.60 -78.78
C GLU A 7 1.49 -5.83 -77.47
N LEU A 8 2.20 -5.77 -76.34
CA LEU A 8 1.61 -5.74 -75.01
C LEU A 8 1.16 -4.31 -74.72
N GLU A 9 -0.13 -4.02 -74.95
CA GLU A 9 -0.76 -2.79 -74.49
C GLU A 9 -0.72 -2.72 -72.94
N LEU A 10 0.14 -1.87 -72.39
CA LEU A 10 0.09 -1.45 -71.00
C LEU A 10 -1.14 -0.57 -70.79
N ARG A 11 -2.28 -1.19 -70.49
CA ARG A 11 -3.47 -0.48 -70.00
C ARG A 11 -3.13 0.14 -68.64
N SER A 12 -3.04 1.47 -68.62
CA SER A 12 -2.91 2.26 -67.39
C SER A 12 -4.06 1.94 -66.45
N VAL A 13 -3.79 1.21 -65.38
CA VAL A 13 -4.74 1.02 -64.27
C VAL A 13 -4.91 2.39 -63.61
N GLN A 14 -6.05 3.03 -63.85
CA GLN A 14 -6.42 4.22 -63.09
C GLN A 14 -6.67 3.78 -61.64
N PHE A 15 -5.74 4.14 -60.75
CA PHE A 15 -5.96 4.04 -59.31
C PHE A 15 -7.06 5.03 -58.91
N THR A 16 -8.30 4.55 -58.87
CA THR A 16 -9.37 5.28 -58.20
C THR A 16 -9.09 5.22 -56.70
N SER A 17 -8.66 6.35 -56.14
CA SER A 17 -8.47 6.49 -54.70
C SER A 17 -9.86 6.37 -54.03
N LEU A 18 -10.20 5.17 -53.57
CA LEU A 18 -11.30 4.98 -52.64
C LEU A 18 -10.96 5.78 -51.37
N ARG A 19 -11.53 6.98 -51.22
CA ARG A 19 -11.51 7.70 -49.95
C ARG A 19 -12.34 6.88 -48.97
N TYR A 20 -11.68 5.98 -48.24
CA TYR A 20 -12.27 5.29 -47.11
C TYR A 20 -12.71 6.36 -46.11
N THR A 21 -14.01 6.49 -45.90
CA THR A 21 -14.51 7.45 -44.93
C THR A 21 -14.13 6.97 -43.53
N ASP A 22 -13.23 7.74 -42.93
CA ASP A 22 -12.48 7.54 -41.69
C ASP A 22 -13.37 7.57 -40.42
N ARG A 23 -14.53 6.92 -40.45
CA ARG A 23 -15.44 6.80 -39.30
C ARG A 23 -15.16 5.55 -38.48
N LYS A 24 -14.71 4.46 -39.10
CA LYS A 24 -14.41 3.20 -38.40
C LYS A 24 -13.23 3.36 -37.45
N HIS A 25 -12.13 3.95 -37.90
CA HIS A 25 -10.98 4.23 -37.04
C HIS A 25 -11.35 5.10 -35.84
N ARG A 26 -12.23 6.10 -36.01
CA ARG A 26 -12.69 6.96 -34.92
C ARG A 26 -13.58 6.23 -33.90
N ILE A 27 -14.33 5.20 -34.32
CA ILE A 27 -15.07 4.29 -33.43
C ILE A 27 -14.07 3.37 -32.72
N ASP A 28 -13.08 2.85 -33.42
CA ASP A 28 -12.04 1.97 -32.86
C ASP A 28 -11.21 2.69 -31.77
N PHE A 29 -10.85 3.96 -31.98
CA PHE A 29 -10.18 4.77 -30.94
C PHE A 29 -11.09 5.09 -29.75
N LYS A 30 -12.40 5.15 -29.95
CA LYS A 30 -13.37 5.36 -28.86
C LYS A 30 -13.55 4.08 -28.05
N ILE A 31 -13.67 2.94 -28.72
CA ILE A 31 -13.67 1.60 -28.11
C ILE A 31 -12.38 1.40 -27.29
N LEU A 32 -11.20 1.75 -27.81
CA LEU A 32 -9.92 1.66 -27.07
C LEU A 32 -9.80 2.63 -25.87
N LYS A 33 -10.62 3.69 -25.84
CA LYS A 33 -10.63 4.72 -24.78
C LYS A 33 -11.68 4.43 -23.71
N ASP A 34 -12.80 3.83 -24.12
CA ASP A 34 -13.98 3.53 -23.29
C ASP A 34 -13.95 2.08 -22.76
N ASP A 35 -13.33 1.14 -23.50
CA ASP A 35 -12.91 -0.17 -22.96
C ASP A 35 -11.49 -0.02 -22.42
N PRO A 36 -11.25 -0.12 -21.10
CA PRO A 36 -9.89 -0.29 -20.64
C PRO A 36 -9.42 -1.59 -21.27
N ASN A 37 -8.51 -1.50 -22.25
CA ASN A 37 -7.70 -2.60 -22.79
C ASN A 37 -7.04 -3.35 -21.63
N LEU A 38 -7.81 -4.21 -20.99
CA LEU A 38 -7.42 -5.05 -19.90
C LEU A 38 -7.45 -6.45 -20.47
N GLY A 39 -6.55 -6.70 -21.41
CA GLY A 39 -6.15 -8.08 -21.66
C GLY A 39 -5.86 -8.75 -20.30
N PRO A 40 -6.07 -10.07 -20.19
CA PRO A 40 -5.99 -10.79 -18.92
C PRO A 40 -4.69 -10.55 -18.13
N HIS A 41 -3.65 -10.08 -18.82
CA HIS A 41 -2.33 -9.76 -18.32
C HIS A 41 -2.17 -8.41 -17.58
N LYS A 42 -3.09 -7.42 -17.71
CA LYS A 42 -2.94 -6.13 -17.01
C LYS A 42 -3.49 -6.22 -15.58
N LYS A 43 -2.69 -5.84 -14.57
CA LYS A 43 -3.11 -5.79 -13.16
C LYS A 43 -4.17 -4.69 -12.95
N LEU A 44 -5.21 -5.01 -12.19
CA LEU A 44 -6.24 -4.06 -11.76
C LEU A 44 -5.77 -3.28 -10.53
N ALA A 45 -6.29 -2.07 -10.36
CA ALA A 45 -6.07 -1.31 -9.12
C ALA A 45 -6.68 -2.04 -7.92
N PRO A 46 -6.10 -1.90 -6.70
CA PRO A 46 -6.58 -2.59 -5.51
C PRO A 46 -8.08 -2.40 -5.30
N GLY A 47 -8.82 -3.50 -5.13
CA GLY A 47 -10.26 -3.49 -4.88
C GLY A 47 -11.16 -3.21 -6.10
N VAL A 48 -10.61 -2.82 -7.25
CA VAL A 48 -11.38 -2.62 -8.48
C VAL A 48 -11.79 -3.98 -9.04
N LYS A 49 -13.10 -4.13 -9.33
CA LYS A 49 -13.69 -5.33 -9.93
C LYS A 49 -14.00 -5.08 -11.39
N TYR A 50 -13.51 -5.93 -12.28
CA TYR A 50 -13.78 -5.84 -13.71
C TYR A 50 -13.68 -7.22 -14.35
N GLY A 51 -14.69 -7.60 -15.16
CA GLY A 51 -14.69 -8.88 -15.90
C GLY A 51 -14.46 -10.11 -15.01
N GLY A 52 -15.04 -10.15 -13.81
CA GLY A 52 -14.86 -11.25 -12.84
C GLY A 52 -13.51 -11.27 -12.11
N ARG A 53 -12.58 -10.36 -12.43
CA ARG A 53 -11.29 -10.20 -11.76
C ARG A 53 -11.37 -9.13 -10.68
N VAL A 54 -10.56 -9.26 -9.65
CA VAL A 54 -10.39 -8.27 -8.57
C VAL A 54 -8.92 -7.88 -8.51
N GLY A 55 -8.64 -6.58 -8.44
CA GLY A 55 -7.27 -6.11 -8.22
C GLY A 55 -6.76 -6.48 -6.84
N GLU A 56 -5.53 -7.00 -6.80
CA GLU A 56 -4.87 -7.43 -5.57
C GLU A 56 -4.61 -6.25 -4.62
N ASN A 57 -4.71 -6.51 -3.31
CA ASN A 57 -4.42 -5.52 -2.26
C ASN A 57 -2.91 -5.38 -2.03
N VAL A 58 -2.22 -4.84 -3.04
CA VAL A 58 -0.77 -4.58 -3.03
C VAL A 58 -0.52 -3.07 -2.90
N GLU A 59 0.52 -2.68 -2.15
CA GLU A 59 0.91 -1.28 -2.00
C GLU A 59 1.70 -0.77 -3.23
N TYR A 60 0.99 -0.16 -4.20
CA TYR A 60 1.61 0.44 -5.40
C TYR A 60 2.20 1.84 -5.16
N ARG A 61 2.14 2.37 -3.93
CA ARG A 61 2.69 3.70 -3.61
C ARG A 61 4.21 3.66 -3.46
N ARG A 62 4.70 2.66 -2.74
CA ARG A 62 6.09 2.59 -2.27
C ARG A 62 6.45 1.18 -1.81
N ILE A 63 7.74 0.90 -1.81
CA ILE A 63 8.35 -0.28 -1.18
C ILE A 63 9.24 0.22 -0.04
N ILE A 64 9.08 -0.35 1.14
CA ILE A 64 9.92 -0.07 2.31
C ILE A 64 10.97 -1.18 2.39
N HIS A 65 12.24 -0.78 2.46
CA HIS A 65 13.36 -1.72 2.58
C HIS A 65 13.59 -2.05 4.05
N TYR A 66 13.05 -3.19 4.48
CA TYR A 66 13.22 -3.67 5.86
C TYR A 66 14.52 -4.47 5.99
N PRO A 67 15.36 -4.16 7.00
CA PRO A 67 16.51 -5.01 7.33
C PRO A 67 16.06 -6.30 8.03
N GLU A 68 16.95 -7.29 8.11
CA GLU A 68 16.67 -8.57 8.78
C GLU A 68 16.30 -8.40 10.26
N LYS A 69 16.95 -7.46 10.96
CA LYS A 69 16.73 -7.19 12.38
C LYS A 69 15.99 -5.87 12.59
N TYR A 70 15.08 -5.85 13.56
CA TYR A 70 14.36 -4.64 13.92
C TYR A 70 15.29 -3.49 14.24
N THR A 71 14.95 -2.30 13.74
CA THR A 71 15.78 -1.10 13.88
C THR A 71 14.90 0.15 14.01
N ILE A 72 15.29 1.05 14.92
CA ILE A 72 14.63 2.33 15.19
C ILE A 72 15.02 3.40 14.16
N LYS A 73 16.15 3.20 13.48
CA LYS A 73 16.66 4.10 12.44
C LYS A 73 15.64 4.23 11.31
N LYS A 74 15.70 5.37 10.64
CA LYS A 74 14.87 5.66 9.47
C LYS A 74 15.24 4.70 8.34
N LEU A 75 14.25 4.00 7.81
CA LEU A 75 14.38 3.06 6.70
C LEU A 75 14.24 3.77 5.36
N ASP A 76 14.92 3.25 4.34
CA ASP A 76 14.84 3.78 3.00
C ASP A 76 13.59 3.27 2.27
N ILE A 77 13.07 4.12 1.39
CA ILE A 77 11.84 3.87 0.65
C ILE A 77 12.11 4.07 -0.83
N THR A 78 11.61 3.13 -1.65
CA THR A 78 11.51 3.31 -3.10
C THR A 78 10.09 3.70 -3.46
N LYS A 79 9.90 4.89 -4.04
CA LYS A 79 8.58 5.34 -4.49
C LYS A 79 8.25 4.73 -5.84
N LEU A 80 7.10 4.06 -5.92
CA LEU A 80 6.65 3.39 -7.15
C LEU A 80 5.78 4.30 -8.03
N GLY A 81 5.13 5.32 -7.45
CA GLY A 81 4.30 6.25 -8.22
C GLY A 81 3.03 5.62 -8.80
N GLY A 82 2.47 4.61 -8.13
CA GLY A 82 1.30 3.87 -8.62
C GLY A 82 1.62 2.84 -9.70
N ARG A 83 2.91 2.49 -9.87
CA ARG A 83 3.37 1.50 -10.85
C ARG A 83 3.60 0.16 -10.19
N ASP A 84 3.39 -0.89 -10.98
CA ASP A 84 3.73 -2.26 -10.60
C ASP A 84 5.26 -2.42 -10.58
N PRO A 85 5.86 -2.94 -9.50
CA PRO A 85 7.32 -3.08 -9.40
C PRO A 85 7.92 -4.05 -10.42
N GLU A 86 7.16 -5.08 -10.84
CA GLU A 86 7.64 -6.08 -11.79
C GLU A 86 7.48 -5.60 -13.24
N THR A 87 6.27 -5.14 -13.61
CA THR A 87 5.98 -4.77 -15.00
C THR A 87 6.26 -3.30 -15.34
N GLY A 88 6.41 -2.42 -14.33
CA GLY A 88 6.59 -0.97 -14.50
C GLY A 88 5.35 -0.22 -15.03
N ARG A 89 4.24 -0.94 -15.29
CA ARG A 89 3.00 -0.37 -15.79
C ARG A 89 2.28 0.40 -14.68
N LYS A 90 1.60 1.49 -15.06
CA LYS A 90 0.79 2.28 -14.14
C LYS A 90 -0.50 1.51 -13.82
N VAL A 91 -0.69 1.20 -12.54
CA VAL A 91 -1.85 0.48 -11.99
C VAL A 91 -2.79 1.45 -11.30
N VAL A 92 -2.23 2.35 -10.47
CA VAL A 92 -2.99 3.35 -9.71
C VAL A 92 -2.65 4.74 -10.22
N GLU A 93 -3.69 5.55 -10.43
CA GLU A 93 -3.56 6.92 -10.89
C GLU A 93 -3.45 7.92 -9.72
N GLY A 94 -2.99 9.14 -10.00
CA GLY A 94 -2.90 10.21 -8.98
C GLY A 94 -1.74 10.10 -7.97
N ILE A 95 -0.83 9.13 -8.12
CA ILE A 95 0.36 8.99 -7.25
C ILE A 95 1.60 9.47 -8.01
N GLY A 96 2.40 10.35 -7.39
CA GLY A 96 3.53 11.00 -8.07
C GLY A 96 4.70 11.41 -7.16
N GLY A 97 5.61 12.22 -7.73
CA GLY A 97 6.92 12.59 -7.18
C GLY A 97 6.92 13.59 -6.02
N GLY A 98 6.15 13.34 -4.96
CA GLY A 98 6.19 14.15 -3.74
C GLY A 98 7.54 14.11 -3.02
N SER A 99 7.68 14.89 -1.93
CA SER A 99 8.94 15.04 -1.16
C SER A 99 9.57 13.72 -0.72
N LYS A 100 10.90 13.63 -0.68
CA LYS A 100 11.62 12.43 -0.24
C LYS A 100 11.30 12.13 1.23
N GLN A 101 10.83 10.91 1.49
CA GLN A 101 10.40 10.45 2.81
C GLN A 101 11.21 9.21 3.20
N LYS A 102 11.36 9.00 4.51
CA LYS A 102 11.91 7.77 5.08
C LYS A 102 10.89 7.11 5.98
N ALA A 103 10.92 5.78 6.03
CA ALA A 103 9.99 5.01 6.85
C ALA A 103 10.54 4.85 8.25
N ARG A 104 9.64 4.60 9.20
CA ARG A 104 10.01 4.12 10.54
C ARG A 104 9.27 2.82 10.77
N TRP A 105 9.97 1.85 11.33
CA TRP A 105 9.40 0.53 11.53
C TRP A 105 8.52 0.53 12.78
N ILE A 106 7.22 0.64 12.58
CA ILE A 106 6.21 0.64 13.64
C ILE A 106 5.90 -0.81 14.01
N HIS A 107 5.85 -1.11 15.30
CA HIS A 107 5.38 -2.40 15.78
C HIS A 107 3.86 -2.40 15.90
N PRO A 108 3.15 -3.26 15.15
CA PRO A 108 1.70 -3.37 15.28
C PRO A 108 1.29 -4.09 16.57
N HIS A 109 2.12 -5.02 17.06
CA HIS A 109 1.82 -5.79 18.27
C HIS A 109 2.37 -5.10 19.52
N ARG A 110 1.48 -4.76 20.45
CA ARG A 110 1.82 -4.11 21.72
C ARG A 110 2.46 -5.08 22.71
N PHE A 111 2.06 -6.35 22.74
CA PHE A 111 2.71 -7.36 23.56
C PHE A 111 3.86 -8.01 22.78
N PRO A 112 5.12 -7.98 23.27
CA PRO A 112 6.22 -8.65 22.59
C PRO A 112 6.04 -10.18 22.66
N LYS A 113 6.18 -10.88 21.53
CA LYS A 113 6.14 -12.35 21.48
C LYS A 113 7.47 -13.00 21.89
N GLU A 114 8.57 -12.22 21.86
CA GLU A 114 9.95 -12.74 21.88
C GLU A 114 10.62 -12.72 23.25
N GLU A 115 9.90 -12.50 24.36
CA GLU A 115 10.53 -12.52 25.70
C GLU A 115 9.98 -13.68 26.54
N GLU A 116 10.80 -14.74 26.60
CA GLU A 116 10.76 -15.94 27.46
C GLU A 116 10.77 -15.63 28.97
N SER A 117 10.41 -14.41 29.39
CA SER A 117 10.57 -13.93 30.76
C SER A 117 9.39 -13.09 31.25
N LEU A 118 8.25 -13.14 30.56
CA LEU A 118 6.99 -12.67 31.09
C LEU A 118 6.20 -13.92 31.48
N SER A 119 6.08 -14.15 32.79
CA SER A 119 5.11 -15.10 33.31
C SER A 119 3.70 -14.70 32.87
N ASP A 120 2.76 -15.64 32.82
CA ASP A 120 1.38 -15.39 32.37
C ASP A 120 0.65 -14.29 33.17
N GLU A 121 1.22 -13.85 34.30
CA GLU A 121 0.71 -12.76 35.13
C GLU A 121 1.37 -11.39 34.86
N ASP A 122 2.40 -11.33 34.03
CA ASP A 122 3.23 -10.14 33.92
C ASP A 122 2.61 -9.04 33.07
N VAL A 123 2.54 -7.86 33.67
CA VAL A 123 2.17 -6.61 32.99
C VAL A 123 3.40 -6.04 32.30
N PHE A 124 3.35 -5.93 30.99
CA PHE A 124 4.43 -5.34 30.22
C PHE A 124 4.39 -3.80 30.31
N LEU A 125 5.47 -3.20 30.81
CA LEU A 125 5.58 -1.76 31.03
C LEU A 125 6.54 -1.13 30.03
N GLU A 126 6.12 -0.03 29.40
CA GLU A 126 6.97 0.76 28.53
C GLU A 126 6.93 2.23 28.92
N LYS A 127 8.07 2.93 28.82
CA LYS A 127 8.12 4.37 29.01
C LYS A 127 8.18 5.08 27.66
N VAL A 128 7.34 6.11 27.48
CA VAL A 128 7.37 6.98 26.30
C VAL A 128 8.56 7.93 26.40
N ILE A 129 9.45 7.89 25.40
CA ILE A 129 10.65 8.73 25.32
C ILE A 129 10.38 9.97 24.47
N SER A 130 9.68 9.82 23.35
CA SER A 130 9.43 10.94 22.43
C SER A 130 8.19 10.67 21.60
N VAL A 131 7.43 11.73 21.30
CA VAL A 131 6.32 11.70 20.34
C VAL A 131 6.71 12.55 19.13
N CYS A 132 6.51 12.04 17.92
CA CYS A 132 7.01 12.64 16.69
C CYS A 132 6.02 12.50 15.53
N TYR A 133 6.12 13.42 14.58
CA TYR A 133 5.43 13.32 13.29
C TYR A 133 5.94 12.15 12.43
N ASN A 134 5.04 11.43 11.75
CA ASN A 134 5.35 10.40 10.77
C ASN A 134 4.93 10.84 9.35
N PRO A 135 5.85 10.86 8.36
CA PRO A 135 5.47 11.29 7.00
C PRO A 135 4.64 10.26 6.21
N LEU A 136 4.52 9.02 6.69
CA LEU A 136 3.85 7.93 5.97
C LEU A 136 2.42 7.63 6.43
N SER A 137 2.03 8.17 7.58
CA SER A 137 0.72 8.04 8.21
C SER A 137 0.30 9.38 8.78
N ASP A 138 -1.00 9.62 8.87
CA ASP A 138 -1.50 10.85 9.48
C ASP A 138 -1.32 10.86 11.00
N ALA A 139 -1.36 9.67 11.62
CA ALA A 139 -1.11 9.51 13.04
C ALA A 139 0.34 9.84 13.40
N GLN A 140 0.50 10.46 14.57
CA GLN A 140 1.81 10.60 15.22
C GLN A 140 2.29 9.24 15.72
N ILE A 141 3.58 9.16 15.97
CA ILE A 141 4.23 7.95 16.48
C ILE A 141 4.97 8.28 17.77
N ALA A 142 5.05 7.30 18.66
CA ALA A 142 5.80 7.40 19.89
C ALA A 142 6.96 6.41 19.89
N LEU A 143 8.10 6.86 20.39
CA LEU A 143 9.24 6.00 20.70
C LEU A 143 9.08 5.54 22.14
N THR A 144 8.97 4.25 22.35
CA THR A 144 8.90 3.65 23.68
C THR A 144 10.16 2.87 23.99
N ALA A 145 10.53 2.84 25.27
CA ALA A 145 11.57 1.96 25.79
C ALA A 145 11.00 1.00 26.83
N TYR A 146 11.56 -0.20 26.82
CA TYR A 146 11.37 -1.20 27.85
C TYR A 146 12.67 -1.99 28.00
N GLY A 147 13.08 -2.28 29.24
CA GLY A 147 14.36 -2.94 29.52
C GLY A 147 15.53 -2.26 28.78
N LYS A 148 16.16 -3.00 27.85
CA LYS A 148 17.28 -2.53 27.00
C LYS A 148 16.87 -2.27 25.54
N LYS A 149 15.59 -2.38 25.21
CA LYS A 149 15.05 -2.27 23.86
C LYS A 149 14.20 -1.02 23.71
N MET A 150 14.09 -0.55 22.47
CA MET A 150 13.29 0.61 22.11
C MET A 150 12.55 0.30 20.80
N ARG A 151 11.34 0.83 20.65
CA ARG A 151 10.52 0.61 19.46
C ARG A 151 9.58 1.75 19.15
N TRP A 152 9.18 1.86 17.89
CA TRP A 152 8.14 2.78 17.45
C TRP A 152 6.77 2.14 17.58
N ILE A 153 5.83 2.91 18.13
CA ILE A 153 4.42 2.56 18.27
C ILE A 153 3.58 3.71 17.71
N LEU A 154 2.30 3.43 17.43
CA LEU A 154 1.34 4.48 17.09
C LEU A 154 1.02 5.29 18.35
N ALA A 155 1.02 6.61 18.26
CA ALA A 155 0.72 7.48 19.39
C ALA A 155 -0.79 7.69 19.51
N VAL A 156 -1.32 7.52 20.71
CA VAL A 156 -2.71 7.83 21.05
C VAL A 156 -2.85 9.32 21.35
N GLU A 157 -4.06 9.85 21.19
CA GLU A 157 -4.39 11.21 21.58
C GLU A 157 -4.03 11.49 23.05
N GLY A 158 -3.47 12.67 23.32
CA GLY A 158 -3.07 13.08 24.67
C GLY A 158 -1.82 12.37 25.22
N LEU A 159 -1.14 11.54 24.43
CA LEU A 159 0.07 10.85 24.88
C LEU A 159 1.22 11.85 25.10
N SER A 160 1.71 11.94 26.34
CA SER A 160 2.82 12.83 26.72
C SER A 160 4.12 12.06 26.96
N VAL A 161 5.24 12.76 26.78
CA VAL A 161 6.58 12.21 27.03
C VAL A 161 6.74 11.91 28.53
N GLY A 162 7.28 10.74 28.84
CA GLY A 162 7.45 10.25 30.22
C GLY A 162 6.31 9.35 30.72
N THR A 163 5.19 9.28 30.01
CA THR A 163 4.07 8.38 30.33
C THR A 163 4.51 6.91 30.33
N ILE A 164 4.01 6.14 31.28
CA ILE A 164 4.23 4.70 31.36
C ILE A 164 3.00 3.98 30.80
N LEU A 165 3.20 3.26 29.70
CA LEU A 165 2.19 2.45 29.04
C LEU A 165 2.21 1.04 29.61
N LYS A 166 1.02 0.48 29.81
CA LYS A 166 0.81 -0.89 30.29
C LYS A 166 0.21 -1.74 29.18
N SER A 167 0.77 -2.92 28.95
CA SER A 167 0.25 -3.90 28.01
C SER A 167 0.04 -5.24 28.71
N THR A 168 -1.16 -5.81 28.60
CA THR A 168 -1.51 -7.12 29.18
C THR A 168 -2.29 -7.96 28.18
N HIS A 169 -2.24 -9.29 28.35
CA HIS A 169 -3.10 -10.25 27.64
C HIS A 169 -4.14 -10.91 28.54
N ILE A 170 -4.15 -10.59 29.84
CA ILE A 170 -5.03 -11.20 30.84
C ILE A 170 -6.44 -10.63 30.70
N ILE A 171 -7.43 -11.52 30.68
CA ILE A 171 -8.86 -11.17 30.73
C ILE A 171 -9.33 -11.37 32.19
N PRO A 172 -9.48 -10.29 32.97
CA PRO A 172 -9.99 -10.37 34.33
C PRO A 172 -11.48 -10.71 34.34
N LYS A 173 -11.97 -11.20 35.48
CA LYS A 173 -13.40 -11.46 35.70
C LYS A 173 -14.24 -10.17 35.71
N ILE A 174 -13.66 -9.06 36.18
CA ILE A 174 -14.29 -7.74 36.22
C ILE A 174 -13.56 -6.85 35.23
N PRO A 175 -14.26 -6.13 34.33
CA PRO A 175 -13.63 -5.27 33.35
C PRO A 175 -12.81 -4.15 34.01
N ILE A 176 -11.68 -3.80 33.40
CA ILE A 176 -10.74 -2.79 33.90
C ILE A 176 -11.02 -1.45 33.22
N GLN A 177 -11.13 -0.40 34.01
CA GLN A 177 -11.05 0.97 33.48
C GLN A 177 -9.59 1.29 33.13
N THR A 178 -9.31 1.48 31.85
CA THR A 178 -7.95 1.72 31.36
C THR A 178 -7.67 3.19 31.04
N SER A 179 -6.39 3.54 31.04
CA SER A 179 -5.89 4.84 30.61
C SER A 179 -5.54 4.82 29.11
N PRO A 180 -5.65 5.96 28.39
CA PRO A 180 -5.27 6.04 26.98
C PRO A 180 -3.85 5.55 26.71
N GLY A 181 -3.66 4.80 25.63
CA GLY A 181 -2.35 4.25 25.22
C GLY A 181 -2.00 2.88 25.80
N ASN A 182 -2.73 2.42 26.82
CA ASN A 182 -2.59 1.06 27.33
C ASN A 182 -3.20 0.04 26.37
N SER A 183 -2.68 -1.19 26.41
CA SER A 183 -3.13 -2.28 25.57
C SER A 183 -3.68 -3.41 26.43
N HIS A 184 -4.94 -3.77 26.20
CA HIS A 184 -5.62 -4.88 26.87
C HIS A 184 -6.40 -5.70 25.84
N PRO A 185 -6.70 -6.98 26.12
CA PRO A 185 -7.63 -7.74 25.29
C PRO A 185 -9.02 -7.11 25.35
N ILE A 186 -9.78 -7.22 24.24
CA ILE A 186 -11.11 -6.61 24.11
C ILE A 186 -12.05 -7.07 25.24
N GLY A 187 -11.98 -8.33 25.65
CA GLY A 187 -12.81 -8.87 26.75
C GLY A 187 -12.50 -8.31 28.13
N ALA A 188 -11.37 -7.63 28.32
CA ALA A 188 -11.03 -6.98 29.59
C ALA A 188 -11.60 -5.56 29.72
N LEU A 189 -12.08 -4.98 28.62
CA LEU A 189 -12.54 -3.60 28.58
C LEU A 189 -14.05 -3.50 28.83
N PRO A 190 -14.53 -2.46 29.53
CA PRO A 190 -15.96 -2.21 29.64
C PRO A 190 -16.57 -1.83 28.28
N PHE A 191 -17.87 -2.07 28.15
CA PHE A 191 -18.61 -1.71 26.95
C PHE A 191 -18.63 -0.18 26.75
N GLY A 192 -18.52 0.26 25.49
CA GLY A 192 -18.47 1.68 25.14
C GLY A 192 -17.08 2.32 25.26
N THR A 193 -16.03 1.53 25.48
CA THR A 193 -14.64 2.02 25.42
C THR A 193 -14.21 2.32 23.99
N GLU A 194 -13.57 3.48 23.81
CA GLU A 194 -12.96 3.85 22.54
C GLU A 194 -11.60 3.16 22.39
N ILE A 195 -11.39 2.51 21.24
CA ILE A 195 -10.18 1.75 20.91
C ILE A 195 -9.67 2.15 19.52
N CYS A 196 -8.36 2.02 19.31
CA CYS A 196 -7.67 2.30 18.05
C CYS A 196 -6.63 1.23 17.72
#